data_AF-A0AAJ0W239-F1
#
_entry.id   AF-A0AAJ0W239-F1
#
_cell.length_a   1.000
_cell.length_b   1.000
_cell.length_c   1.000
_cell.angle_alpha   90.00
_cell.angle_beta   90.00
_cell.angle_gamma   90.00
#
_symmetry.space_group_name_H-M   'P 1'
#
loop_
_entity.id
_entity.type
_entity.pdbx_description
1 polymer ?
#
loop_
_entity_poly.entity_id
_entity_poly.type
_entity_poly.pdbx_seq_one_letter_code
_entity_poly.pdbx_strand_id
1 'polypeptide(L)'
;MKRFFIACLLVIFTTSLIAFLLTAVSSLFDGFSTINFAVLVATIAGAVSVVIVVVWVAPIYLILVKRNVVGLGWYILLSLVPSLAFPVFYSMWAEIDFEATIFASCLISGTASALVFWYVAVRNQ
;
A
#
# COMPACT_ATOMS: atom_id res chain seq x y z
N MET A 1 -20.02 1.61 -8.19
CA MET A 1 -19.59 2.44 -7.04
C MET A 1 -19.40 1.64 -5.76
N LYS A 2 -20.36 0.84 -5.27
CA LYS A 2 -20.21 0.04 -4.03
C LYS A 2 -18.94 -0.83 -3.99
N ARG A 3 -18.62 -1.55 -5.07
CA ARG A 3 -17.41 -2.40 -5.16
C ARG A 3 -16.10 -1.62 -5.15
N PHE A 4 -16.07 -0.44 -5.76
CA PHE A 4 -14.91 0.46 -5.72
C PHE A 4 -14.63 0.93 -4.29
N PHE A 5 -15.67 1.32 -3.56
CA PHE A 5 -15.53 1.73 -2.17
C PHE A 5 -15.02 0.58 -1.28
N ILE A 6 -15.56 -0.64 -1.47
CA ILE A 6 -15.08 -1.84 -0.77
C ILE A 6 -13.61 -2.14 -1.11
N ALA A 7 -13.22 -2.01 -2.38
CA ALA A 7 -11.83 -2.22 -2.79
C ALA A 7 -10.89 -1.19 -2.16
N CYS A 8 -11.30 0.09 -2.06
CA CYS A 8 -10.52 1.12 -1.37
C CYS A 8 -10.33 0.81 0.12
N LEU A 9 -11.39 0.39 0.80
CA LEU A 9 -11.31 -0.04 2.21
C LEU A 9 -10.39 -1.25 2.37
N LEU A 10 -10.46 -2.22 1.45
CA LEU A 10 -9.60 -3.39 1.48
C LEU A 10 -8.14 -3.03 1.24
N VAL A 11 -7.82 -2.06 0.37
CA VAL A 11 -6.45 -1.55 0.19
C VAL A 11 -5.90 -0.96 1.49
N ILE A 12 -6.72 -0.17 2.20
CA ILE A 12 -6.31 0.43 3.48
C ILE A 12 -6.08 -0.67 4.53
N PHE A 13 -6.97 -1.67 4.56
CA PHE A 13 -6.84 -2.81 5.46
C PHE A 13 -5.61 -3.66 5.15
N THR A 14 -5.35 -3.98 3.88
CA THR A 14 -4.22 -4.83 3.48
C THR A 14 -2.88 -4.15 3.72
N THR A 15 -2.76 -2.86 3.42
CA THR A 15 -1.55 -2.07 3.72
C THR A 15 -1.27 -2.04 5.22
N SER A 16 -2.29 -1.73 6.03
CA SER A 16 -2.17 -1.73 7.51
C SER A 16 -1.80 -3.11 8.06
N LEU A 17 -2.44 -4.18 7.55
CA LEU A 17 -2.21 -5.55 7.99
C LEU A 17 -0.79 -6.01 7.64
N ILE A 18 -0.31 -5.73 6.44
CA ILE A 18 1.06 -6.08 6.03
C ILE A 18 2.08 -5.31 6.88
N ALA A 19 1.87 -4.01 7.09
CA ALA A 19 2.74 -3.22 7.96
C ALA A 19 2.77 -3.77 9.39
N PHE A 20 1.61 -4.11 9.96
CA PHE A 20 1.51 -4.77 11.26
C PHE A 20 2.32 -6.07 11.31
N LEU A 21 2.10 -6.96 10.32
CA LEU A 21 2.76 -8.26 10.27
C LEU A 21 4.28 -8.12 10.14
N LEU A 22 4.76 -7.22 9.30
CA LEU A 22 6.20 -6.98 9.16
C LEU A 22 6.82 -6.50 10.47
N THR A 23 6.21 -5.52 11.14
CA THR A 23 6.74 -5.00 12.41
C THR A 23 6.60 -6.01 13.56
N ALA A 24 5.52 -6.79 13.58
CA ALA A 24 5.32 -7.85 14.56
C ALA A 24 6.31 -9.00 14.36
N VAL A 25 6.62 -9.37 13.12
CA VAL A 25 7.66 -10.37 12.85
C VAL A 25 9.03 -9.84 13.27
N SER A 26 9.37 -8.59 12.96
CA SER A 26 10.62 -7.96 13.44
C SER A 26 10.72 -7.94 14.97
N SER A 27 9.60 -7.81 15.69
CA SER A 27 9.61 -7.87 17.16
C SER A 27 10.07 -9.20 17.74
N LEU A 28 9.88 -10.29 17.02
CA LEU A 28 10.31 -11.62 17.45
C LEU A 28 11.82 -11.81 17.33
N PHE A 29 12.49 -11.05 16.47
CA PHE A 29 13.91 -11.19 16.18
C PHE A 29 14.78 -10.17 16.90
N ASP A 30 14.33 -8.91 16.97
CA ASP A 30 15.17 -7.81 17.51
C ASP A 30 14.83 -7.45 18.96
N GLY A 31 13.73 -7.93 19.54
CA GLY A 31 13.35 -7.68 20.94
C GLY A 31 13.04 -6.21 21.30
N PHE A 32 13.28 -5.25 20.40
CA PHE A 32 13.07 -3.82 20.61
C PHE A 32 11.66 -3.33 20.25
N SER A 33 10.96 -3.97 19.31
CA SER A 33 9.60 -3.56 18.96
C SER A 33 8.58 -4.28 19.83
N THR A 34 7.70 -3.53 20.49
CA THR A 34 6.57 -4.10 21.23
C THR A 34 5.35 -4.24 20.30
N ILE A 35 4.36 -5.06 20.69
CA ILE A 35 3.08 -5.16 19.96
C ILE A 35 2.43 -3.77 19.80
N ASN A 36 2.54 -2.91 20.81
CA ASN A 36 2.03 -1.53 20.75
C ASN A 36 2.71 -0.70 19.65
N PHE A 37 4.01 -0.91 19.45
CA PHE A 37 4.74 -0.27 18.35
C PHE A 37 4.28 -0.78 16.98
N ALA A 38 4.03 -2.09 16.83
CA ALA A 38 3.49 -2.65 15.59
C ALA A 38 2.10 -2.09 15.25
N VAL A 39 1.22 -1.92 16.25
CA VAL A 39 -0.10 -1.29 16.05
C VAL A 39 0.04 0.18 15.62
N LEU A 40 0.98 0.93 16.21
CA LEU A 40 1.24 2.31 15.83
C LEU A 40 1.71 2.41 14.37
N VAL A 41 2.67 1.57 13.96
CA VAL A 41 3.17 1.51 12.57
C VAL A 41 2.05 1.13 11.60
N ALA A 42 1.22 0.15 11.95
CA ALA A 42 0.07 -0.26 11.14
C ALA A 42 -0.94 0.89 10.95
N THR A 43 -1.17 1.68 12.00
CA THR A 43 -2.08 2.82 11.96
C THR A 43 -1.55 3.94 11.06
N ILE A 44 -0.24 4.22 11.15
CA ILE A 44 0.42 5.19 10.27
C ILE A 44 0.35 4.72 8.81
N ALA A 45 0.65 3.44 8.55
CA ALA A 45 0.56 2.87 7.22
C ALA A 45 -0.87 2.96 6.63
N GLY A 46 -1.89 2.71 7.45
CA GLY A 46 -3.29 2.90 7.08
C GLY A 46 -3.64 4.34 6.76
N ALA A 47 -3.17 5.31 7.55
CA ALA A 47 -3.40 6.72 7.28
C ALA A 47 -2.73 7.17 5.97
N VAL A 48 -1.49 6.74 5.72
CA VAL A 48 -0.77 7.01 4.47
C VAL A 48 -1.47 6.38 3.27
N SER A 49 -1.98 5.16 3.40
CA SER A 49 -2.66 4.49 2.30
C SER A 49 -3.97 5.17 1.91
N VAL A 50 -4.68 5.83 2.84
CA VAL A 50 -5.83 6.68 2.53
C VAL A 50 -5.43 7.81 1.58
N VAL A 51 -4.32 8.51 1.85
CA VAL A 51 -3.81 9.60 1.00
C VAL A 51 -3.49 9.07 -0.40
N ILE A 52 -2.78 7.94 -0.49
CA ILE A 52 -2.44 7.30 -1.77
C ILE A 52 -3.71 6.89 -2.52
N VAL A 53 -4.72 6.35 -1.84
CA VAL A 53 -5.98 5.96 -2.48
C VAL A 53 -6.70 7.16 -3.10
N VAL A 54 -6.79 8.26 -2.36
CA VAL A 54 -7.51 9.47 -2.81
C VAL A 54 -6.75 10.18 -3.93
N VAL A 55 -5.44 10.37 -3.77
CA VAL A 55 -4.61 11.17 -4.70
C VAL A 55 -4.21 10.37 -5.94
N TRP A 56 -4.04 9.05 -5.82
CA TRP A 56 -3.46 8.21 -6.87
C TRP A 56 -4.44 7.15 -7.39
N VAL A 57 -4.93 6.26 -6.53
CA VAL A 57 -5.70 5.09 -6.96
C VAL A 57 -7.03 5.48 -7.59
N ALA A 58 -7.77 6.40 -6.96
CA ALA A 58 -9.08 6.86 -7.43
C ALA A 58 -9.03 7.51 -8.83
N PRO A 59 -8.19 8.54 -9.10
CA PRO A 59 -8.13 9.15 -10.42
C PRO A 59 -7.64 8.16 -11.49
N ILE A 60 -6.67 7.30 -11.16
CA ILE A 60 -6.14 6.31 -12.10
C ILE A 60 -7.21 5.28 -12.49
N TYR A 61 -7.96 4.77 -11.52
CA TYR A 61 -9.06 3.84 -11.78
C TYR A 61 -10.08 4.44 -12.74
N LEU A 62 -10.48 5.70 -12.53
CA LEU A 62 -11.42 6.39 -13.42
C LEU A 62 -10.88 6.54 -14.85
N ILE A 63 -9.58 6.86 -15.00
CA ILE A 63 -8.93 6.98 -16.31
C ILE A 63 -8.86 5.62 -17.02
N LEU A 64 -8.48 4.57 -16.31
CA LEU A 64 -8.33 3.21 -16.86
C LEU A 64 -9.67 2.64 -17.32
N VAL A 65 -10.73 2.81 -16.53
CA VAL A 65 -12.09 2.42 -16.91
C VAL A 65 -12.54 3.20 -18.14
N LYS A 66 -12.30 4.51 -18.20
CA LYS A 66 -12.66 5.35 -19.36
C LYS A 66 -11.94 4.93 -20.64
N ARG A 67 -10.70 4.44 -20.55
CA ARG A 67 -9.92 3.95 -21.69
C ARG A 67 -10.14 2.46 -21.99
N ASN A 68 -11.02 1.78 -21.24
CA ASN A 68 -11.28 0.34 -21.33
C ASN A 68 -10.02 -0.52 -21.14
N VAL A 69 -9.09 -0.05 -20.31
CA VAL A 69 -7.83 -0.74 -19.99
C VAL A 69 -7.93 -1.31 -18.58
N VAL A 70 -8.40 -2.56 -18.48
CA VAL A 70 -8.71 -3.25 -17.20
C VAL A 70 -7.75 -4.39 -16.85
N GLY A 71 -6.61 -4.47 -17.53
CA GLY A 71 -5.60 -5.50 -17.30
C GLY A 71 -4.90 -5.37 -15.94
N LEU A 72 -4.72 -6.49 -15.24
CA LEU A 72 -4.02 -6.58 -13.95
C LEU A 72 -2.61 -5.96 -13.97
N GLY A 73 -1.89 -6.12 -15.09
CA GLY A 73 -0.56 -5.56 -15.27
C GLY A 73 -0.51 -4.03 -15.11
N TRP A 74 -1.55 -3.31 -15.54
CA TRP A 74 -1.61 -1.85 -15.38
C TRP A 74 -1.76 -1.43 -13.93
N TYR A 75 -2.58 -2.14 -13.15
CA TYR A 75 -2.77 -1.83 -11.73
C TYR A 75 -1.52 -2.13 -10.90
N ILE A 76 -0.78 -3.19 -11.24
CA ILE A 76 0.51 -3.50 -10.61
C ILE A 76 1.57 -2.45 -11.00
N LEU A 77 1.71 -2.13 -12.30
CA LEU A 77 2.68 -1.13 -12.74
C LEU A 77 2.42 0.24 -12.11
N LEU A 78 1.15 0.62 -11.97
CA LEU A 78 0.76 1.90 -11.38
C LEU A 78 0.91 1.92 -9.87
N SER A 79 0.92 0.76 -9.19
CA SER A 79 1.22 0.70 -7.75
C SER A 79 2.71 0.76 -7.45
N LEU A 80 3.58 0.42 -8.42
CA LEU A 80 5.02 0.60 -8.27
C LEU A 80 5.37 2.08 -8.06
N VAL A 81 4.71 3.02 -8.73
CA VAL A 81 5.02 4.45 -8.61
C VAL A 81 4.93 4.96 -7.16
N PRO A 82 3.80 4.85 -6.45
CA PRO A 82 3.73 5.28 -5.05
C PRO A 82 4.63 4.41 -4.15
N SER A 83 4.82 3.12 -4.47
CA SER A 83 5.67 2.22 -3.68
C SER A 83 7.16 2.58 -3.76
N LEU A 84 7.61 3.13 -4.89
CA LEU A 84 8.99 3.59 -5.11
C LEU A 84 9.18 5.05 -4.69
N ALA A 85 8.17 5.90 -4.89
CA ALA A 85 8.23 7.31 -4.58
C ALA A 85 8.16 7.57 -3.06
N PHE A 86 7.27 6.88 -2.34
CA PHE A 86 7.10 7.09 -0.91
C PHE A 86 8.40 6.90 -0.10
N PRO A 87 9.17 5.81 -0.29
CA PRO A 87 10.46 5.66 0.36
C PRO A 87 11.42 6.84 0.11
N VAL A 88 11.52 7.30 -1.14
CA VAL A 88 12.39 8.43 -1.54
C VAL A 88 11.92 9.77 -0.95
N PHE A 89 10.62 10.04 -0.93
CA PHE A 89 10.09 11.25 -0.30
C PHE A 89 10.30 11.24 1.22
N TYR A 90 10.17 10.06 1.84
CA TYR A 90 10.39 9.89 3.26
C TYR A 90 11.87 10.08 3.63
N SER A 91 12.83 9.61 2.81
CA SER A 91 14.26 9.81 3.07
C SER A 91 14.68 11.28 3.06
N MET A 92 14.12 12.06 2.14
CA MET A 92 14.39 13.51 2.06
C MET A 92 13.98 14.24 3.34
N TRP A 93 13.03 13.71 4.09
CA TRP A 93 12.47 14.34 5.28
C TRP A 93 13.00 13.78 6.60
N ALA A 94 13.45 12.53 6.62
CA ALA A 94 13.67 11.82 7.88
C ALA A 94 15.14 11.67 8.32
N GLU A 95 16.15 12.05 7.50
CA GLU A 95 17.58 11.75 7.79
C GLU A 95 17.82 10.26 8.11
N ILE A 96 17.01 9.35 7.56
CA ILE A 96 17.12 7.91 7.79
C ILE A 96 17.90 7.27 6.64
N ASP A 97 18.92 6.48 6.98
CA ASP A 97 19.65 5.66 6.02
C ASP A 97 18.73 4.62 5.37
N PHE A 98 18.76 4.57 4.04
CA PHE A 98 17.83 3.77 3.27
C PHE A 98 18.21 2.29 3.27
N GLU A 99 17.61 1.51 4.16
CA GLU A 99 17.73 0.06 4.11
C GLU A 99 16.86 -0.54 3.00
N ALA A 100 17.42 -1.51 2.27
CA ALA A 100 16.70 -2.30 1.25
C ALA A 100 15.40 -2.92 1.80
N THR A 101 15.35 -3.16 3.11
CA THR A 101 14.22 -3.68 3.87
C THR A 101 12.98 -2.78 3.77
N ILE A 102 13.15 -1.46 3.91
CA ILE A 102 12.05 -0.48 3.81
C ILE A 102 11.50 -0.49 2.39
N PHE A 103 12.38 -0.49 1.40
CA PHE A 103 12.00 -0.50 -0.01
C PHE A 103 11.21 -1.76 -0.38
N ALA A 104 11.70 -2.93 0.06
CA ALA A 104 11.02 -4.20 -0.15
C ALA A 104 9.63 -4.21 0.52
N SER A 105 9.50 -3.67 1.72
CA SER A 105 8.22 -3.61 2.44
C SER A 105 7.16 -2.75 1.72
N CYS A 106 7.55 -1.59 1.18
CA CYS A 106 6.66 -0.72 0.40
C CYS A 106 6.24 -1.39 -0.92
N LEU A 107 7.16 -2.09 -1.60
CA LEU A 107 6.84 -2.83 -2.83
C LEU A 107 5.89 -3.99 -2.58
N ILE A 108 6.13 -4.81 -1.54
CA ILE A 108 5.26 -5.94 -1.20
C ILE A 108 3.87 -5.44 -0.81
N SER A 109 3.78 -4.44 0.06
CA SER A 109 2.49 -3.89 0.50
C SER A 109 1.72 -3.24 -0.65
N GLY A 110 2.39 -2.47 -1.52
CA GLY A 110 1.77 -1.81 -2.66
C GLY A 110 1.31 -2.78 -3.75
N THR A 111 2.09 -3.81 -4.07
CA THR A 111 1.72 -4.83 -5.06
C THR A 111 0.59 -5.73 -4.55
N ALA A 112 0.66 -6.20 -3.29
CA ALA A 112 -0.42 -6.99 -2.68
C ALA A 112 -1.73 -6.21 -2.64
N SER A 113 -1.70 -4.94 -2.27
CA SER A 113 -2.90 -4.09 -2.20
C SER A 113 -3.47 -3.80 -3.58
N ALA A 114 -2.62 -3.63 -4.60
CA ALA A 114 -3.06 -3.47 -5.99
C ALA A 114 -3.75 -4.73 -6.54
N LEU A 115 -3.25 -5.93 -6.20
CA LEU A 115 -3.89 -7.19 -6.55
C LEU A 115 -5.28 -7.31 -5.93
N VAL A 116 -5.40 -6.98 -4.64
CA VAL A 116 -6.70 -6.99 -3.93
C VAL A 116 -7.66 -5.98 -4.54
N PHE A 117 -7.17 -4.77 -4.85
CA PHE A 117 -7.98 -3.75 -5.52
C PHE A 117 -8.49 -4.25 -6.88
N TRP A 118 -7.61 -4.78 -7.73
CA TRP A 118 -7.99 -5.26 -9.06
C TRP A 118 -8.98 -6.41 -8.98
N TYR A 119 -8.76 -7.36 -8.08
CA TYR A 119 -9.65 -8.52 -7.91
C TYR A 119 -11.08 -8.08 -7.54
N VAL A 120 -11.22 -7.10 -6.63
CA VAL A 120 -12.52 -6.67 -6.13
C VAL A 120 -13.19 -5.61 -7.00
N ALA A 121 -12.44 -4.63 -7.49
CA ALA A 121 -12.95 -3.49 -8.23
C ALA A 121 -13.04 -3.70 -9.75
N VAL A 122 -12.29 -4.65 -10.31
CA VAL A 122 -12.13 -4.81 -11.76
C VAL A 122 -12.55 -6.20 -12.24
N ARG A 123 -11.94 -7.28 -11.74
CA ARG A 123 -12.23 -8.65 -12.20
C ARG A 123 -13.70 -9.04 -12.02
N ASN A 124 -14.31 -8.56 -10.93
CA ASN A 124 -15.68 -8.90 -10.59
C ASN A 124 -16.71 -7.92 -11.19
N GLN A 125 -16.33 -6.92 -11.99
CA GLN A 125 -17.28 -6.04 -12.69
C GLN A 125 -18.02 -6.76 -13.81
#